data_AF-A0A6J4XIK4-F1
#
_entry.id   AF-A0A6J4XIK4-F1
#
_cell.length_a   1.000
_cell.length_b   1.000
_cell.length_c   1.000
_cell.angle_alpha   90.00
_cell.angle_beta   90.00
_cell.angle_gamma   90.00
#
_symmetry.space_group_name_H-M   'P 1'
#
loop_
_entity.id
_entity.type
_entity.pdbx_description
1 polymer ?
#
loop_
_entity_poly.entity_id
_entity_poly.type
_entity_poly.pdbx_seq_one_letter_code
_entity_poly.pdbx_strand_id
1 'polypeptide(L)' 'MAYIGFTAEKMIPPDDRVPDQDNILRIHGVHSRTMRLHYDLYKQLMYSKGPLSRIQREMIAVVVSAENKCRY' A
#
# COMPACT_ATOMS: atom_id res chain seq x y z
N MET A 1 -7.59 -20.10 5.20
CA MET A 1 -7.31 -18.66 5.02
C MET A 1 -8.25 -17.90 5.93
N ALA A 2 -7.74 -17.12 6.88
CA ALA A 2 -8.59 -16.25 7.69
C ALA A 2 -9.13 -15.14 6.78
N TYR A 3 -10.44 -15.09 6.58
CA TYR A 3 -11.06 -14.00 5.83
C TYR A 3 -11.15 -12.78 6.74
N ILE A 4 -10.20 -11.86 6.61
CA ILE A 4 -10.26 -10.57 7.29
C ILE A 4 -11.24 -9.71 6.48
N GLY A 5 -12.43 -9.47 7.04
CA GLY A 5 -13.38 -8.54 6.44
C GLY A 5 -12.79 -7.13 6.39
N PHE A 6 -12.95 -6.45 5.25
CA PHE A 6 -12.50 -5.08 5.14
C PHE A 6 -13.32 -4.15 6.04
N THR A 7 -12.64 -3.18 6.64
CA THR A 7 -13.31 -2.14 7.44
C THR A 7 -14.07 -1.20 6.50
N ALA A 8 -15.33 -0.93 6.80
CA ALA A 8 -16.13 0.01 6.03
C ALA A 8 -15.53 1.43 6.13
N GLU A 9 -15.46 2.17 5.03
CA GLU A 9 -14.82 3.50 4.98
C GLU A 9 -15.38 4.49 6.02
N LYS A 10 -16.69 4.42 6.29
CA LYS A 10 -17.35 5.22 7.32
C LYS A 10 -16.79 5.01 8.74
N MET A 11 -16.16 3.87 9.00
CA MET A 11 -15.52 3.52 10.26
C MET A 11 -14.06 4.01 10.34
N ILE A 12 -13.49 4.48 9.23
CA ILE A 12 -12.13 5.00 9.16
C ILE A 12 -12.17 6.51 9.50
N PRO A 13 -11.35 6.98 10.46
CA PRO A 13 -11.21 8.40 10.77
C PRO A 13 -10.89 9.21 9.50
N PRO A 14 -11.51 10.39 9.28
CA PRO A 14 -11.30 11.17 8.06
C PRO A 14 -9.82 11.44 7.75
N ASP A 15 -9.03 11.74 8.79
CA ASP A 15 -7.60 12.04 8.65
C ASP A 15 -6.78 10.84 8.17
N ASP A 16 -7.26 9.61 8.35
CA ASP A 16 -6.55 8.39 7.95
C ASP A 16 -7.02 7.84 6.59
N ARG A 17 -8.10 8.38 6.00
CA ARG A 17 -8.63 7.90 4.71
C ARG A 17 -7.67 8.22 3.58
N VAL A 18 -7.47 7.29 2.66
CA VAL A 18 -6.57 7.45 1.49
C VAL A 18 -7.36 7.25 0.20
N PRO A 19 -7.02 7.96 -0.90
CA PRO A 19 -7.74 7.87 -2.17
C PRO A 19 -7.25 6.67 -3.00
N ASP A 20 -7.22 5.49 -2.40
CA ASP A 20 -6.75 4.24 -3.01
C ASP A 20 -7.52 3.06 -2.40
N GLN A 21 -8.06 2.21 -3.27
CA GLN A 21 -8.95 1.10 -2.91
C GLN A 21 -8.31 -0.26 -3.19
N ASP A 22 -7.00 -0.32 -3.43
CA ASP A 22 -6.29 -1.59 -3.59
C ASP A 22 -6.40 -2.43 -2.30
N ASN A 23 -6.51 -3.75 -2.45
CA ASN A 23 -6.76 -4.64 -1.31
C ASN A 23 -5.65 -4.55 -0.23
N ILE A 24 -4.42 -4.19 -0.62
CA ILE A 24 -3.28 -3.96 0.27
C ILE A 24 -3.51 -2.79 1.23
N LEU A 25 -4.26 -1.76 0.85
CA LEU A 25 -4.64 -0.68 1.77
C LEU A 25 -5.89 -1.03 2.55
N ARG A 26 -6.88 -1.65 1.90
CA ARG A 26 -8.14 -2.03 2.55
C ARG A 26 -7.93 -2.99 3.72
N ILE A 27 -6.98 -3.91 3.62
CA ILE A 27 -6.66 -4.85 4.71
C ILE A 27 -6.09 -4.14 5.95
N HIS A 28 -5.44 -2.97 5.77
CA HIS A 28 -4.96 -2.15 6.88
C HIS A 28 -6.05 -1.32 7.57
N GLY A 29 -7.30 -1.32 7.09
CA GLY A 29 -8.38 -0.50 7.63
C GLY A 29 -8.66 -0.72 9.13
N VAL A 30 -8.36 -1.91 9.66
CA VAL A 30 -8.44 -2.23 11.10
C VAL A 30 -7.47 -1.39 11.96
N HIS A 31 -6.38 -0.91 11.34
CA HIS A 31 -5.37 -0.02 11.91
C HIS A 31 -5.14 1.16 10.96
N SER A 32 -6.16 2.02 10.83
CA SER A 32 -6.24 3.11 9.85
C SER A 32 -5.02 4.03 9.82
N ARG A 33 -4.41 4.31 10.99
CA ARG A 33 -3.21 5.14 11.04
C ARG A 33 -2.03 4.52 10.29
N THR A 34 -1.87 3.20 10.41
CA THR A 34 -0.86 2.43 9.67
C THR A 34 -1.17 2.40 8.18
N MET A 35 -2.44 2.30 7.80
CA MET A 35 -2.88 2.38 6.39
C MET A 35 -2.42 3.69 5.74
N ARG A 36 -2.66 4.83 6.39
CA ARG A 36 -2.20 6.14 5.89
C ARG A 36 -0.68 6.20 5.76
N LEU A 37 0.05 5.78 6.79
CA LEU A 37 1.51 5.79 6.75
C LEU A 37 2.08 4.89 5.65
N HIS A 38 1.45 3.73 5.39
CA HIS A 38 1.81 2.87 4.26
C HIS A 38 1.63 3.62 2.94
N TYR A 39 0.45 4.19 2.69
CA TYR A 39 0.15 4.93 1.47
C TYR A 39 1.13 6.09 1.23
N ASP A 40 1.42 6.87 2.28
CA ASP A 40 2.34 8.01 2.20
C ASP A 40 3.78 7.55 1.88
N LEU A 41 4.23 6.46 2.52
CA LEU A 41 5.53 5.85 2.22
C LEU A 41 5.60 5.34 0.78
N TYR A 42 4.58 4.61 0.32
CA TYR A 42 4.52 4.10 -1.04
C TYR A 42 4.60 5.24 -2.06
N LYS A 43 3.83 6.31 -1.86
CA LYS A 43 3.87 7.48 -2.75
C LYS A 43 5.24 8.15 -2.76
N GLN A 44 5.83 8.32 -1.58
CA GLN A 44 7.14 8.93 -1.47
C GLN A 44 8.20 8.10 -2.20
N LEU A 45 8.20 6.78 -2.01
CA LEU A 45 9.17 5.89 -2.66
C LEU A 45 8.94 5.74 -4.15
N MET A 46 7.70 5.70 -4.64
CA MET A 46 7.41 5.36 -6.04
C MET A 46 7.28 6.57 -6.97
N TYR A 47 6.82 7.73 -6.46
CA TYR A 47 6.46 8.88 -7.29
C TYR A 47 7.31 10.13 -7.07
N SER A 48 7.97 10.28 -5.93
CA SER A 48 8.82 11.46 -5.69
C SER A 48 10.07 11.46 -6.57
N LYS A 49 10.58 12.65 -6.89
CA LYS A 49 11.81 12.82 -7.67
C LYS A 49 12.98 12.13 -6.97
N GLY A 50 13.84 11.49 -7.75
CA GLY A 50 15.01 10.79 -7.26
C GLY A 50 15.87 10.26 -8.43
N PRO A 51 17.00 9.62 -8.12
CA PRO A 51 17.94 9.13 -9.14
C PRO A 51 17.39 7.95 -9.95
N LEU A 52 16.38 7.24 -9.43
CA LEU A 52 15.71 6.15 -10.13
C LEU A 52 14.40 6.61 -10.78
N SER A 53 14.22 6.25 -12.05
CA SER A 53 12.94 6.37 -12.75
C SER A 53 11.88 5.46 -12.11
N ARG A 54 10.60 5.74 -12.39
CA ARG A 54 9.49 4.89 -11.92
C ARG A 54 9.64 3.44 -12.43
N ILE A 55 10.03 3.25 -13.69
CA ILE A 55 10.24 1.93 -14.29
C ILE A 55 11.30 1.13 -13.51
N GLN A 56 12.44 1.76 -13.16
CA GLN A 56 13.48 1.09 -12.39
C GLN A 56 13.01 0.69 -10.98
N ARG A 57 12.18 1.52 -10.34
CA ARG A 57 11.61 1.21 -9.02
C ARG A 57 10.66 0.00 -9.10
N GLU A 58 9.81 -0.05 -10.12
CA GLU A 58 8.92 -1.20 -10.37
C GLU A 58 9.73 -2.48 -10.69
N MET A 59 10.81 -2.38 -11.46
CA MET A 59 11.69 -3.54 -11.72
C MET A 59 12.23 -4.15 -10.41
N ILE A 60 12.68 -3.31 -9.48
CA ILE A 60 13.14 -3.76 -8.16
C ILE A 60 11.99 -4.44 -7.41
N ALA A 61 10.81 -3.81 -7.39
CA ALA A 61 9.63 -4.35 -6.70
C ALA A 61 9.22 -5.73 -7.24
N VAL A 62 9.21 -5.91 -8.56
CA VAL A 62 8.84 -7.18 -9.21
C VAL A 62 9.85 -8.28 -8.92
N VAL A 63 11.16 -8.00 -9.05
CA VAL A 63 12.21 -8.99 -8.77
C VAL A 63 12.16 -9.43 -7.30
N VAL A 64 12.09 -8.47 -6.36
CA VAL A 64 12.02 -8.78 -4.93
C VAL A 64 10.75 -9.58 -4.60
N SER A 65 9.62 -9.26 -5.23
CA SER A 65 8.37 -10.00 -5.04
C SER A 65 8.45 -11.44 -5.56
N ALA A 66 9.08 -11.64 -6.73
CA ALA A 66 9.28 -12.96 -7.31
C ALA A 66 10.19 -13.83 -6.43
N GLU A 67 11.32 -13.28 -5.95
CA GLU A 67 12.23 -13.97 -5.03
C GLU A 67 11.53 -14.38 -3.72
N ASN A 68 10.62 -13.53 -3.23
CA ASN A 68 9.83 -13.79 -2.02
C ASN A 68 8.55 -14.60 -2.26
N LYS A 69 8.28 -15.03 -3.50
CA LYS A 69 7.03 -15.74 -3.88
C LYS A 69 5.77 -14.97 -3.46
N CYS A 70 5.82 -13.65 -3.49
CA CYS A 70 4.71 -12.77 -3.17
C CYS A 70 3.77 -12.69 -4.38
N ARG A 71 2.59 -13.31 -4.28
CA ARG A 71 1.66 -13.49 -5.42
C ARG A 71 0.68 -12.33 -5.64
N TYR A 72 0.39 -11.58 -4.58
CA TYR A 72 -0.59 -10.49 -4.57
C TYR A 72 -0.39 -9.59 -5.80
#